data_AF-A0A7C4Q185-F1
#
_entry.id   AF-A0A7C4Q185-F1
#
_cell.length_a   1.000
_cell.length_b   1.000
_cell.length_c   1.000
_cell.angle_alpha   90.00
_cell.angle_beta   90.00
_cell.angle_gamma   90.00
#
_symmetry.space_group_name_H-M   'P 1'
#
loop_
_entity.id
_entity.type
_entity.pdbx_description
1 polymer ?
#
loop_
_entity_poly.entity_id
_entity_poly.type
_entity_poly.pdbx_seq_one_letter_code
_entity_poly.pdbx_strand_id
1 'polypeptide(L)'
;MVFINTLRAKGVNNMIDAIIIIAIIAIVVIVGIKGHKIKETLDSFFLAEKGLGPWVLAFSIMATYFSAASFLGGGGATYLYNLGFGSWLTAWHIIG
;
A
#
# COMPACT_ATOMS: atom_id res chain seq x y z
N MET A 1 7.14 14.90 26.64
CA MET A 1 8.61 14.73 26.70
C MET A 1 9.07 13.30 26.40
N VAL A 2 8.30 12.26 26.75
CA VAL A 2 8.66 10.84 26.48
C VAL A 2 8.68 10.49 24.98
N PHE A 3 7.73 10.98 24.19
CA PHE A 3 7.61 10.65 22.76
C PHE A 3 8.82 11.08 21.91
N ILE A 4 9.42 12.25 22.22
CA ILE A 4 10.59 12.77 21.51
C ILE A 4 11.85 11.94 21.84
N ASN A 5 11.97 11.45 23.08
CA ASN A 5 13.11 10.62 23.49
C ASN A 5 13.05 9.20 22.89
N THR A 6 11.85 8.66 22.60
CA THR A 6 11.71 7.34 21.96
C THR A 6 12.16 7.36 20.49
N LEU A 7 11.89 8.45 19.77
CA LEU A 7 12.36 8.65 18.39
C LEU A 7 13.89 8.78 18.31
N ARG A 8 14.53 9.28 19.38
CA ARG A 8 15.99 9.38 19.50
C ARG A 8 16.66 8.08 19.98
N ALA A 9 15.94 7.21 20.68
CA ALA A 9 16.46 5.97 21.28
C ALA A 9 16.42 4.76 20.34
N LYS A 10 15.48 4.71 19.39
CA LYS A 10 15.63 3.85 18.20
C LYS A 10 16.65 4.53 17.30
N GLY A 11 17.68 3.84 16.83
CA GLY A 11 18.65 4.33 15.86
C GLY A 11 18.01 4.59 14.49
N VAL A 12 17.07 5.54 14.44
CA VAL A 12 16.37 6.05 13.27
C VAL A 12 17.30 7.11 12.69
N ASN A 13 17.98 6.76 11.61
CA ASN A 13 18.73 7.74 10.85
C ASN A 13 17.69 8.57 10.10
N ASN A 14 17.11 9.58 10.78
CA ASN A 14 15.99 10.39 10.31
C ASN A 14 16.16 10.88 8.85
N MET A 15 17.40 11.09 8.42
CA MET A 15 17.74 11.45 7.04
C MET A 15 17.50 10.28 6.06
N ILE A 16 17.94 9.07 6.38
CA ILE A 16 17.76 7.87 5.54
C ILE A 16 16.28 7.52 5.43
N ASP A 17 15.55 7.54 6.54
CA ASP A 17 14.11 7.22 6.54
C ASP A 17 13.31 8.23 5.72
N ALA A 18 13.63 9.53 5.84
CA ALA A 18 13.03 10.57 5.02
C ALA A 18 13.32 10.38 3.53
N ILE A 19 14.57 10.02 3.18
CA ILE A 19 14.96 9.73 1.80
C ILE A 19 14.14 8.56 1.23
N ILE A 20 13.97 7.48 2.00
CA ILE A 20 13.18 6.31 1.56
C ILE A 20 11.72 6.69 1.29
N ILE A 21 11.10 7.45 2.20
CA ILE A 21 9.71 7.90 2.04
C ILE A 21 9.56 8.77 0.78
N ILE A 22 10.45 9.75 0.60
CA ILE A 22 10.43 10.65 -0.56
C ILE A 22 10.63 9.85 -1.86
N ALA A 23 11.55 8.89 -1.86
CA ALA A 23 11.82 8.05 -3.03
C ALA A 23 10.58 7.22 -3.43
N ILE A 24 9.89 6.61 -2.47
CA ILE A 24 8.68 5.81 -2.74
C ILE A 24 7.58 6.70 -3.34
N ILE A 25 7.33 7.88 -2.75
CA ILE A 25 6.33 8.83 -3.26
C ILE A 25 6.69 9.26 -4.69
N ALA A 26 7.96 9.59 -4.95
CA ALA A 26 8.41 10.00 -6.27
C ALA A 26 8.20 8.90 -7.31
N ILE A 27 8.49 7.64 -6.99
CA ILE A 27 8.27 6.50 -7.88
C ILE A 27 6.78 6.37 -8.23
N VAL A 28 5.90 6.41 -7.23
CA VAL A 28 4.44 6.31 -7.44
C VAL A 28 3.94 7.43 -8.37
N VAL A 29 4.39 8.66 -8.16
CA VAL A 29 4.02 9.81 -8.99
C VAL A 29 4.54 9.64 -10.43
N ILE A 30 5.78 9.22 -10.62
CA ILE A 30 6.36 9.00 -11.96
C ILE A 30 5.59 7.91 -12.72
N VAL A 31 5.24 6.81 -12.05
CA VAL A 31 4.44 5.73 -12.65
C VAL A 31 3.05 6.24 -13.02
N GLY A 32 2.41 7.03 -12.16
CA GLY A 32 1.10 7.65 -12.44
C GLY A 32 1.14 8.57 -13.66
N ILE A 33 2.16 9.43 -13.77
CA ILE A 33 2.33 10.34 -14.92
C ILE A 33 2.57 9.56 -16.22
N LYS A 34 3.38 8.49 -16.19
CA LYS A 34 3.60 7.63 -17.36
C LYS A 34 2.32 6.91 -17.80
N GLY A 35 1.53 6.42 -16.84
CA GLY A 35 0.24 5.78 -17.10
C GLY A 35 -0.80 6.73 -17.69
N HIS A 36 -0.74 8.02 -17.34
CA HIS A 36 -1.67 9.03 -17.88
C HIS A 36 -1.49 9.28 -19.39
N LYS A 37 -0.25 9.23 -19.89
CA LYS A 37 0.07 9.49 -21.32
C LYS A 37 -0.43 8.42 -22.29
N ILE A 38 -0.89 7.26 -21.78
CA ILE A 38 -1.28 6.10 -22.60
C ILE A 38 -2.77 6.18 -23.00
N LYS A 39 -3.56 7.07 -22.40
CA LYS A 39 -5.03 7.03 -22.47
C LYS A 39 -5.61 8.20 -23.25
N GLU A 40 -5.68 8.09 -24.58
CA GLU A 40 -6.35 9.10 -25.43
C GLU A 40 -7.84 8.78 -25.71
N THR A 41 -8.30 7.56 -25.41
CA THR A 41 -9.70 7.13 -25.61
C THR A 41 -10.30 6.50 -24.34
N LEU A 42 -11.60 6.71 -24.12
CA LEU A 42 -12.33 6.15 -22.97
C LEU A 42 -12.26 4.62 -22.92
N ASP A 43 -12.30 3.96 -24.07
CA ASP A 43 -12.21 2.50 -24.16
C ASP A 43 -10.85 1.97 -23.69
N SER A 44 -9.73 2.62 -24.05
CA SER A 44 -8.41 2.27 -23.54
C SER A 44 -8.27 2.59 -22.04
N PHE A 45 -9.06 3.54 -21.50
CA PHE A 45 -9.08 3.80 -20.06
C PHE A 45 -9.76 2.68 -19.26
N PHE A 46 -10.91 2.19 -19.74
CA PHE A 46 -11.71 1.16 -19.06
C PHE A 46 -11.23 -0.26 -19.33
N LEU A 47 -10.81 -0.57 -20.56
CA LEU A 47 -10.45 -1.93 -20.97
C LEU A 47 -8.94 -2.20 -20.89
N ALA A 48 -8.11 -1.17 -20.68
CA ALA A 48 -6.65 -1.27 -20.73
C ALA A 48 -6.17 -2.12 -21.92
N GLU A 49 -6.80 -1.91 -23.08
CA GLU A 49 -6.56 -2.61 -24.35
C GLU A 49 -6.59 -4.16 -24.26
N LYS A 50 -7.20 -4.72 -23.21
CA LYS A 50 -7.16 -6.17 -22.89
C LYS A 50 -5.73 -6.73 -22.76
N GLY A 51 -4.74 -5.86 -22.57
CA GLY A 51 -3.31 -6.22 -22.55
C GLY A 51 -2.72 -6.45 -21.16
N LEU A 52 -3.49 -6.23 -20.09
CA LEU A 52 -3.03 -6.49 -18.72
C LEU A 52 -2.93 -8.00 -18.48
N GLY A 53 -1.71 -8.50 -18.35
CA GLY A 53 -1.45 -9.90 -18.05
C GLY A 53 -2.07 -10.32 -16.70
N PRO A 54 -2.44 -11.62 -16.52
CA PRO A 54 -3.12 -12.11 -15.31
C PRO A 54 -2.41 -11.76 -14.01
N TRP A 55 -1.07 -11.77 -14.01
CA TRP A 55 -0.26 -11.43 -12.84
C TRP A 55 -0.37 -9.96 -12.44
N VAL A 56 -0.31 -9.04 -13.41
CA VAL A 56 -0.43 -7.60 -13.16
C VAL A 56 -1.84 -7.28 -12.63
N LEU A 57 -2.85 -7.93 -13.21
CA LEU A 57 -4.23 -7.83 -12.74
C LEU A 57 -4.36 -8.31 -11.27
N ALA A 58 -3.81 -9.48 -10.95
CA ALA A 58 -3.85 -10.05 -9.60
C ALA A 58 -3.17 -9.12 -8.57
N PHE A 59 -1.98 -8.60 -8.89
CA PHE A 59 -1.30 -7.63 -8.02
C PHE A 59 -2.08 -6.32 -7.87
N SER A 60 -2.75 -5.85 -8.92
CA SER A 60 -3.58 -4.64 -8.84
C SER A 60 -4.80 -4.85 -7.95
N ILE A 61 -5.48 -6.00 -8.05
CA ILE A 61 -6.60 -6.35 -7.18
C ILE A 61 -6.11 -6.43 -5.73
N MET A 62 -5.00 -7.14 -5.49
CA MET A 62 -4.41 -7.27 -4.16
C MET A 62 -4.03 -5.90 -3.58
N ALA A 63 -3.43 -5.01 -4.36
CA ALA A 63 -3.06 -3.66 -3.92
C ALA A 63 -4.28 -2.80 -3.55
N THR A 64 -5.41 -2.94 -4.25
CA THR A 64 -6.66 -2.24 -3.91
C THR A 64 -7.26 -2.76 -2.60
N TYR A 65 -7.21 -4.07 -2.38
CA TYR A 65 -7.72 -4.70 -1.17
C TYR A 65 -6.87 -4.39 0.08
N PHE A 66 -5.55 -4.35 -0.06
CA PHE A 66 -4.63 -3.99 1.01
C PHE A 66 -4.42 -2.48 1.09
N SER A 67 -5.21 -1.82 1.94
CA SER A 67 -5.05 -0.40 2.26
C SER A 67 -4.32 -0.17 3.58
N ALA A 68 -3.97 1.08 3.88
CA ALA A 68 -3.39 1.47 5.18
C ALA A 68 -4.29 1.06 6.37
N ALA A 69 -5.61 1.07 6.18
CA ALA A 69 -6.57 0.62 7.18
C ALA A 69 -6.43 -0.88 7.46
N SER A 70 -6.15 -1.70 6.44
CA SER A 70 -5.94 -3.14 6.59
C SER A 70 -4.68 -3.44 7.42
N PHE A 71 -3.59 -2.70 7.19
CA PHE A 71 -2.35 -2.86 7.96
C PHE A 71 -2.51 -2.46 9.44
N LEU A 72 -3.16 -1.32 9.70
CA LEU A 72 -3.39 -0.84 11.06
C LEU A 72 -4.46 -1.66 11.78
N GLY A 73 -5.55 -2.02 11.09
CA GLY A 73 -6.67 -2.78 11.63
C GLY A 73 -6.32 -4.23 11.90
N GLY A 74 -5.72 -4.93 10.93
CA GLY A 74 -5.30 -6.33 11.10
C GLY A 74 -4.21 -6.49 12.16
N GLY A 75 -3.19 -5.62 12.14
CA GLY A 75 -2.13 -5.61 13.14
C GLY A 75 -2.63 -5.21 14.53
N GLY A 76 -3.45 -4.17 14.62
CA GLY A 76 -4.05 -3.70 15.88
C GLY A 76 -5.01 -4.72 16.50
N ALA A 77 -5.84 -5.37 15.67
CA ALA A 77 -6.73 -6.41 16.15
C ALA A 77 -5.98 -7.66 16.60
N THR A 78 -4.88 -8.02 15.95
CA THR A 78 -4.01 -9.10 16.40
C THR A 78 -3.42 -8.82 17.78
N TYR A 79 -3.01 -7.57 18.02
CA TYR A 79 -2.46 -7.14 19.31
C TYR A 79 -3.51 -7.22 20.43
N LEU A 80 -4.77 -6.88 20.16
CA LEU A 80 -5.83 -6.85 21.17
C LEU A 80 -6.56 -8.18 21.36
N TYR A 81 -6.80 -8.91 20.28
CA TYR A 81 -7.71 -10.05 20.22
C TYR A 81 -7.05 -11.34 19.74
N ASN A 82 -5.71 -11.38 19.80
CA ASN A 82 -4.89 -12.52 19.41
C ASN A 82 -4.88 -12.79 17.89
N LEU A 83 -4.00 -13.68 17.45
CA LEU A 83 -3.77 -14.00 16.03
C LEU A 83 -5.03 -14.51 15.32
N GLY A 84 -5.90 -15.25 16.02
CA GLY A 84 -7.12 -15.80 15.44
C GLY A 84 -8.05 -14.73 14.89
N PHE A 85 -8.39 -13.74 15.72
CA PHE A 85 -9.31 -12.67 15.33
C PHE A 85 -8.65 -11.69 14.34
N GLY A 86 -7.38 -11.37 14.53
CA GLY A 86 -6.64 -10.51 13.60
C GLY A 86 -6.49 -11.12 12.20
N SER A 87 -6.21 -12.43 12.11
CA SER A 87 -6.13 -13.15 10.84
C SER A 87 -7.50 -13.25 10.17
N TRP A 88 -8.56 -13.50 10.94
CA TRP A 88 -9.93 -13.52 10.45
C TRP A 88 -10.34 -12.16 9.86
N LEU A 89 -10.11 -11.06 10.58
CA LEU A 89 -10.40 -9.71 10.08
C LEU A 89 -9.61 -9.35 8.82
N THR A 90 -8.34 -9.73 8.75
CA THR A 90 -7.50 -9.47 7.57
C THR A 90 -7.94 -10.33 6.38
N ALA A 91 -8.41 -11.56 6.62
CA ALA A 91 -8.95 -12.42 5.56
C ALA A 91 -10.24 -11.85 4.94
N TRP A 92 -11.13 -11.26 5.75
CA TRP A 92 -12.31 -10.56 5.22
C TRP A 92 -11.96 -9.37 4.33
N HIS A 93 -10.82 -8.72 4.57
CA HIS A 93 -10.29 -7.66 3.71
C HIS A 93 -9.63 -8.17 2.42
N ILE A 94 -9.66 -9.46 2.12
CA ILE A 94 -9.12 -10.03 0.87
C ILE A 94 -10.24 -10.71 0.05
N ILE A 95 -11.31 -11.14 0.72
CA ILE A 95 -12.40 -11.95 0.13
C ILE A 95 -13.66 -11.09 -0.19
N GLY A 96 -13.74 -9.85 0.30
CA GLY A 96 -14.92 -8.98 0.24
C GLY A 96 -15.07 -8.09 -0.99
#